data_AF-A0A2N6T2H3-F1
#
_entry.id   AF-A0A2N6T2H3-F1
#
_cell.length_a   1.000
_cell.length_b   1.000
_cell.length_c   1.000
_cell.angle_alpha   90.00
_cell.angle_beta   90.00
_cell.angle_gamma   90.00
#
_symmetry.space_group_name_H-M   'P 1'
#
loop_
_entity.id
_entity.type
_entity.pdbx_description
1 polymer ?
#
loop_
_entity_poly.entity_id
_entity_poly.type
_entity_poly.pdbx_seq_one_letter_code
_entity_poly.pdbx_strand_id
1 'polypeptide(L)'
;MLKGDILGVAVLITVVLIVLIAIAVPLRNYYSGRTEIARLEASIENKKEHKSDLQEQLERYTDPEYAKQEARRRLGMMEPGETAWRIIDPRMDVDHLTTGRIDEIDPDTPWTTILWDSLREVPEAPVSPEESPAEETASEPVEQ
;
A
#
# COMPACT_ATOMS: atom_id res chain seq x y z
N MET A 1 -55.75 -37.68 -40.51
CA MET A 1 -54.43 -37.37 -41.09
C MET A 1 -53.73 -36.18 -40.42
N LEU A 2 -54.40 -35.08 -40.05
CA LEU A 2 -53.74 -33.87 -39.50
C LEU A 2 -52.91 -34.03 -38.20
N LYS A 3 -53.19 -35.02 -37.33
CA LYS A 3 -52.47 -35.14 -36.04
C LYS A 3 -51.02 -35.62 -36.16
N GLY A 4 -50.66 -36.31 -37.25
CA GLY A 4 -49.27 -36.76 -37.50
C GLY A 4 -48.36 -35.63 -37.95
N ASP A 5 -48.86 -34.75 -38.82
CA ASP A 5 -48.10 -33.60 -39.33
C ASP A 5 -47.86 -32.55 -38.26
N ILE A 6 -48.84 -32.29 -37.39
CA ILE A 6 -48.68 -31.37 -36.25
C ILE A 6 -47.61 -31.90 -35.28
N LEU A 7 -47.56 -33.21 -35.06
CA LEU A 7 -46.53 -33.82 -34.22
C LEU A 7 -45.14 -33.71 -34.87
N GLY A 8 -45.04 -33.96 -36.18
CA GLY A 8 -43.80 -33.82 -36.94
C GLY A 8 -43.27 -32.39 -36.95
N VAL A 9 -44.14 -31.40 -37.18
CA VAL A 9 -43.79 -29.97 -37.12
C VAL A 9 -43.37 -29.56 -35.72
N ALA A 10 -44.06 -30.04 -34.67
CA ALA A 10 -43.69 -29.75 -33.29
C ALA A 10 -42.30 -30.31 -32.92
N VAL A 11 -41.97 -31.52 -33.39
CA VAL A 11 -40.63 -32.10 -33.21
C VAL A 11 -39.58 -31.28 -33.95
N LEU A 12 -39.85 -30.88 -35.19
CA LEU A 12 -38.91 -30.10 -36.01
C LEU A 12 -38.62 -28.74 -35.35
N ILE A 13 -39.65 -28.03 -34.89
CA ILE A 13 -39.50 -26.77 -34.14
C ILE A 13 -38.67 -26.98 -32.88
N THR A 14 -38.94 -28.05 -32.13
CA THR A 14 -38.20 -28.36 -30.89
C THR A 14 -36.72 -28.60 -31.17
N VAL A 15 -36.38 -29.35 -32.23
CA VAL A 15 -35.00 -29.61 -32.62
C VAL A 15 -34.29 -28.31 -33.02
N VAL A 16 -34.94 -27.46 -33.82
CA VAL A 16 -34.38 -26.14 -34.20
C VAL A 16 -34.12 -25.28 -32.97
N LEU A 17 -35.05 -25.27 -32.00
CA LEU A 17 -34.91 -24.52 -30.76
C LEU A 17 -33.72 -25.01 -29.92
N ILE A 18 -33.53 -26.34 -29.83
CA ILE A 18 -32.38 -26.96 -29.17
C ILE A 18 -31.07 -26.55 -29.86
N VAL A 19 -31.01 -26.59 -31.19
CA VAL A 19 -29.82 -26.20 -31.96
C VAL A 19 -29.48 -24.72 -31.75
N LEU A 20 -30.48 -23.84 -31.74
CA LEU A 20 -30.29 -22.42 -31.47
C LEU A 20 -29.75 -22.17 -30.05
N ILE A 21 -30.28 -22.87 -29.03
CA ILE A 21 -29.77 -22.77 -27.65
C ILE A 21 -28.34 -23.30 -27.56
N ALA A 22 -28.05 -24.43 -28.21
CA ALA A 22 -26.73 -25.05 -28.22
C ALA A 22 -25.65 -24.14 -28.85
N ILE A 23 -26.03 -23.26 -29.77
CA ILE A 23 -25.14 -22.27 -30.39
C ILE A 23 -25.11 -20.96 -29.58
N ALA A 24 -26.23 -20.52 -29.02
CA ALA A 24 -26.32 -19.26 -28.27
C ALA A 24 -25.43 -19.24 -27.01
N VAL A 25 -25.33 -20.37 -26.29
CA VAL A 25 -24.50 -20.50 -25.09
C VAL A 25 -22.98 -20.31 -25.38
N PRO A 26 -22.37 -21.00 -26.35
CA PRO A 26 -20.95 -20.81 -26.66
C PRO A 26 -20.61 -19.43 -27.23
N LEU A 27 -21.54 -18.75 -27.94
CA LEU A 27 -21.30 -17.36 -28.36
C LEU A 27 -21.08 -16.43 -27.16
N ARG A 28 -21.91 -16.55 -26.11
CA ARG A 28 -21.75 -15.73 -24.90
C ARG A 28 -20.39 -15.95 -24.24
N ASN A 29 -19.92 -17.19 -24.21
CA ASN A 29 -18.64 -17.55 -23.58
C ASN A 29 -17.41 -17.12 -24.41
N TYR A 30 -17.55 -16.97 -25.72
CA TYR A 30 -16.47 -16.52 -26.60
C TYR A 30 -16.11 -15.03 -26.38
N TYR A 31 -17.11 -14.19 -26.07
CA TYR A 31 -16.89 -12.76 -25.84
C TYR A 31 -16.29 -12.46 -24.46
N SER A 32 -16.59 -13.24 -23.42
CA SER A 32 -16.05 -13.03 -22.06
C SER A 32 -14.55 -13.33 -21.96
N GLY A 33 -14.04 -14.29 -22.74
CA GLY A 33 -12.60 -14.60 -22.73
C GLY A 33 -11.72 -13.45 -23.22
N ARG A 34 -12.20 -12.61 -24.15
CA ARG A 34 -11.42 -11.48 -24.68
C ARG A 34 -11.21 -10.37 -23.68
N THR A 35 -12.21 -10.06 -22.84
CA THR A 35 -12.10 -9.03 -21.81
C THR A 35 -11.17 -9.46 -20.67
N GLU A 36 -11.15 -10.76 -20.36
CA GLU A 36 -10.26 -11.30 -19.32
C GLU A 36 -8.80 -11.29 -19.76
N ILE A 37 -8.53 -11.65 -21.03
CA ILE A 37 -7.19 -11.55 -21.63
C ILE A 37 -6.70 -10.10 -21.63
N ALA A 38 -7.53 -9.14 -22.09
CA ALA A 38 -7.14 -7.73 -22.12
C ALA A 38 -6.85 -7.17 -20.71
N ARG A 39 -7.66 -7.56 -19.71
CA ARG A 39 -7.43 -7.18 -18.31
C ARG A 39 -6.12 -7.78 -17.76
N LEU A 40 -5.84 -9.04 -18.09
CA LEU A 40 -4.66 -9.73 -17.61
C LEU A 40 -3.38 -9.17 -18.25
N GLU A 41 -3.43 -8.84 -19.54
CA GLU A 41 -2.34 -8.20 -20.26
C GLU A 41 -2.03 -6.80 -19.72
N ALA A 42 -3.07 -5.99 -19.45
CA ALA A 42 -2.90 -4.70 -18.78
C ALA A 42 -2.28 -4.83 -17.37
N SER A 43 -2.65 -5.87 -16.61
CA SER A 43 -2.06 -6.17 -15.31
C SER A 43 -0.59 -6.58 -15.41
N ILE A 44 -0.23 -7.35 -16.43
CA ILE A 44 1.16 -7.74 -16.71
C ILE A 44 2.00 -6.51 -17.05
N GLU A 45 1.48 -5.63 -17.91
CA GLU A 45 2.21 -4.43 -18.32
C GLU A 45 2.46 -3.49 -17.15
N ASN A 46 1.42 -3.21 -16.36
CA ASN A 46 1.57 -2.37 -15.16
C ASN A 46 2.56 -2.96 -14.15
N LYS A 47 2.58 -4.29 -13.97
CA LYS A 47 3.56 -4.97 -13.09
C LYS A 47 4.98 -4.91 -13.65
N LYS A 48 5.16 -4.98 -14.97
CA LYS A 48 6.47 -4.84 -15.61
C LYS A 48 7.02 -3.43 -15.46
N GLU A 49 6.18 -2.42 -15.68
CA GLU A 49 6.51 -1.01 -15.49
C GLU A 49 6.97 -0.77 -14.04
N HIS A 50 6.15 -1.20 -13.06
CA HIS A 50 6.50 -1.09 -11.66
C HIS A 50 7.82 -1.79 -11.31
N LYS A 51 8.05 -3.00 -11.86
CA LYS A 51 9.30 -3.71 -11.67
C LYS A 51 10.49 -2.94 -12.23
N SER A 52 10.35 -2.35 -13.42
CA SER A 52 11.39 -1.53 -14.05
C SER A 52 11.74 -0.33 -13.19
N ASP A 53 10.74 0.39 -12.69
CA ASP A 53 10.93 1.57 -11.84
C ASP A 53 11.64 1.22 -10.53
N LEU A 54 11.30 0.08 -9.91
CA LEU A 54 11.98 -0.39 -8.71
C LEU A 54 13.43 -0.81 -9.00
N GLN A 55 13.68 -1.44 -10.14
CA GLN A 55 15.03 -1.83 -10.54
C GLN A 55 15.93 -0.61 -10.78
N GLU A 56 15.43 0.43 -11.45
CA GLU A 56 16.17 1.67 -11.65
C GLU A 56 16.51 2.36 -10.32
N GLN A 57 15.56 2.37 -9.38
CA GLN A 57 15.81 2.87 -8.03
C GLN A 57 16.89 2.04 -7.33
N LEU A 58 16.82 0.72 -7.43
CA LEU A 58 17.80 -0.18 -6.79
C LEU A 58 19.21 0.03 -7.37
N GLU A 59 19.33 0.17 -8.70
CA GLU A 59 20.59 0.47 -9.37
C GLU A 59 21.20 1.78 -8.85
N ARG A 60 20.38 2.81 -8.63
CA ARG A 60 20.83 4.08 -8.01
C ARG A 60 21.41 3.88 -6.60
N TYR A 61 20.83 2.99 -5.80
CA TYR A 61 21.32 2.67 -4.46
C TYR A 61 22.45 1.64 -4.43
N THR A 62 22.75 0.98 -5.56
CA THR A 62 23.78 -0.07 -5.64
C THR A 62 25.19 0.53 -5.73
N ASP A 63 25.32 1.82 -6.09
CA ASP A 63 26.61 2.51 -6.02
C ASP A 63 27.08 2.58 -4.54
N PRO A 64 28.17 1.89 -4.19
CA PRO A 64 28.66 1.83 -2.81
C PRO A 64 29.02 3.21 -2.27
N GLU A 65 29.45 4.15 -3.12
CA GLU A 65 29.79 5.51 -2.67
C GLU A 65 28.55 6.33 -2.35
N TYR A 66 27.47 6.16 -3.13
CA TYR A 66 26.17 6.80 -2.84
C TYR A 66 25.57 6.27 -1.53
N ALA A 67 25.59 4.95 -1.32
CA ALA A 67 25.12 4.32 -0.10
C ALA A 67 25.90 4.78 1.15
N LYS A 68 27.24 4.88 1.06
CA LYS A 68 28.09 5.41 2.14
C LYS A 68 27.75 6.86 2.47
N GLN A 69 27.58 7.71 1.46
CA GLN A 69 27.22 9.12 1.68
C GLN A 69 25.84 9.26 2.33
N GLU A 70 24.85 8.49 1.88
CA GLU A 70 23.51 8.55 2.43
C GLU A 70 23.41 7.99 3.85
N ALA A 71 24.13 6.89 4.13
CA ALA A 71 24.25 6.33 5.47
C ALA A 71 24.93 7.32 6.43
N ARG A 72 25.98 8.04 5.97
CA ARG A 72 26.62 9.08 6.78
C ARG A 72 25.69 10.29 7.00
N ARG A 73 24.95 10.72 5.98
CA ARG A 73 24.01 11.86 6.07
C ARG A 73 22.82 11.59 6.97
N ARG A 74 22.18 10.42 6.84
CA ARG A 74 20.93 10.11 7.56
C ARG A 74 21.11 9.38 8.87
N LEU A 75 22.11 8.50 8.95
CA LEU A 75 22.30 7.61 10.09
C LEU A 75 23.59 7.90 10.87
N GLY A 76 24.41 8.85 10.41
CA GLY A 76 25.74 9.10 11.00
C GLY A 76 26.69 7.91 10.91
N MET A 77 26.44 6.96 9.99
CA MET A 77 27.28 5.76 9.82
C MET A 77 28.67 6.13 9.33
N MET A 78 29.70 5.50 9.89
CA MET A 78 31.12 5.72 9.57
C MET A 78 31.84 4.39 9.33
N GLU A 79 32.99 4.44 8.64
CA GLU A 79 33.78 3.23 8.39
C GLU A 79 34.44 2.73 9.69
N PRO A 80 34.70 1.41 9.83
CA PRO A 80 35.37 0.87 11.01
C PRO A 80 36.73 1.53 11.23
N GLY A 81 36.90 2.25 12.35
CA GLY A 81 38.12 2.98 12.69
C GLY A 81 38.03 4.51 12.55
N GLU A 82 36.94 5.04 11.99
CA GLU A 82 36.65 6.48 11.99
C GLU A 82 35.99 6.89 13.32
N THR A 83 36.43 7.99 13.92
CA THR A 83 35.90 8.47 15.22
C THR A 83 34.96 9.65 15.01
N ALA A 84 33.68 9.47 15.35
CA ALA A 84 32.69 10.53 15.34
C ALA A 84 32.91 11.47 16.54
N TRP A 85 33.26 12.73 16.27
CA TRP A 85 33.30 13.77 17.30
C TRP A 85 32.00 14.55 17.27
N ARG A 86 31.25 14.53 18.38
CA ARG A 86 30.10 15.41 18.58
C ARG A 86 30.51 16.54 19.53
N ILE A 87 30.41 17.77 19.05
CA ILE A 87 30.66 18.96 19.88
C ILE A 87 29.37 19.23 20.65
N ILE A 88 29.42 19.09 21.97
CA ILE A 88 28.33 19.48 22.87
C ILE A 88 28.78 20.78 23.53
N ASP A 89 28.22 21.90 23.09
CA ASP A 89 28.42 23.20 23.74
C ASP A 89 27.34 23.37 24.83
N PRO A 90 27.70 23.65 26.09
CA PRO A 90 26.73 23.90 27.16
C PRO A 90 25.84 25.14 26.94
N ARG A 91 26.12 25.95 25.90
CA ARG A 91 25.29 27.08 25.46
C ARG A 91 24.34 26.73 24.31
N MET A 92 24.44 25.53 23.75
CA MET A 92 23.49 25.05 22.74
C MET A 92 22.24 24.51 23.43
N ASP A 93 21.10 24.97 22.96
CA ASP A 93 19.80 24.45 23.37
C ASP A 93 19.63 23.05 22.72
N VAL A 94 19.79 22.00 23.53
CA VAL A 94 19.84 20.60 23.09
C VAL A 94 18.49 20.09 22.60
N ASP A 95 17.40 20.80 22.92
CA ASP A 95 16.02 20.45 22.62
C ASP A 95 15.73 20.37 21.10
N HIS A 96 16.51 21.09 20.28
CA HIS A 96 16.29 21.19 18.82
C HIS A 96 17.21 20.28 18.00
N LEU A 97 18.17 19.59 18.65
CA LEU A 97 19.25 18.85 17.97
C LEU A 97 19.01 17.34 17.93
N THR A 98 18.02 16.84 18.67
CA THR A 98 17.60 15.43 18.64
C THR A 98 16.08 15.38 18.53
N THR A 99 15.56 14.60 17.59
CA THR A 99 14.11 14.32 17.44
C THR A 99 13.53 13.47 18.60
N GLY A 100 14.24 13.34 19.72
CA GLY A 100 13.86 12.48 20.83
C GLY A 100 14.18 13.14 22.15
N ARG A 101 13.27 12.97 23.11
CA ARG A 101 13.38 13.39 24.50
C ARG A 101 14.50 12.61 25.19
N ILE A 102 15.76 12.97 24.91
CA ILE A 102 16.93 12.31 25.51
C ILE A 102 17.09 12.73 26.98
N ASP A 103 16.61 13.91 27.36
CA ASP A 103 16.79 14.45 28.72
C ASP A 103 16.06 13.64 29.81
N GLU A 104 15.12 12.77 29.43
CA GLU A 104 14.37 11.91 30.36
C GLU A 104 14.88 10.45 30.39
N ILE A 105 15.89 10.13 29.56
CA ILE A 105 16.41 8.76 29.43
C ILE A 105 17.59 8.57 30.40
N ASP A 106 17.45 7.64 31.34
CA ASP A 106 18.54 7.22 32.23
C ASP A 106 19.72 6.66 31.41
N PRO A 107 20.95 7.21 31.54
CA PRO A 107 22.12 6.80 30.76
C PRO A 107 22.53 5.34 30.96
N ASP A 108 22.12 4.70 32.07
CA ASP A 108 22.41 3.29 32.32
C ASP A 108 21.42 2.33 31.61
N THR A 109 20.40 2.88 30.92
CA THR A 109 19.40 2.08 30.20
C THR A 109 20.00 1.49 28.91
N PRO A 110 19.89 0.16 28.68
CA PRO A 110 20.30 -0.45 27.42
C PRO A 110 19.51 0.15 26.23
N TRP A 111 20.22 0.48 25.14
CA TRP A 111 19.61 1.03 23.92
C TRP A 111 18.48 0.15 23.35
N THR A 112 18.56 -1.16 23.56
CA THR A 112 17.51 -2.10 23.13
C THR A 112 16.20 -1.86 23.88
N THR A 113 16.26 -1.54 25.16
CA THR A 113 15.07 -1.23 25.97
C THR A 113 14.41 0.05 25.49
N ILE A 114 15.20 1.09 25.22
CA ILE A 114 14.73 2.38 24.67
C ILE A 114 14.00 2.16 23.34
N LEU A 115 14.58 1.33 22.45
CA LEU A 115 13.95 1.00 21.18
C LEU A 115 12.62 0.26 21.36
N TRP A 116 12.59 -0.77 22.22
CA TRP A 116 11.37 -1.53 22.48
C TRP A 116 10.28 -0.71 23.14
N ASP A 117 10.66 0.29 23.94
CA ASP A 117 9.73 1.21 24.59
C ASP A 117 9.12 2.20 23.59
N SER A 118 9.92 2.73 22.67
CA SER A 118 9.44 3.60 21.58
C SER A 118 8.39 2.94 20.69
N LEU A 119 8.45 1.62 20.51
CA LEU A 119 7.42 0.87 19.77
C LEU A 119 6.12 0.67 20.57
N ARG A 120 6.18 0.78 21.90
CA ARG A 120 5.03 0.60 22.81
C ARG A 120 4.38 1.93 23.18
N GLU A 121 5.14 3.01 23.15
CA GLU A 121 4.61 4.36 23.31
C GLU A 121 3.67 4.67 22.15
N VAL A 122 2.37 4.64 22.44
CA VAL A 122 1.35 5.23 21.56
C VAL A 122 1.57 6.73 21.66
N PRO A 123 1.80 7.46 20.55
CA PRO A 123 2.02 8.89 20.63
C PRO A 123 0.80 9.52 21.31
N GLU A 124 1.03 10.15 22.47
CA GLU A 124 0.06 11.07 23.05
C GLU A 124 -0.28 12.06 21.95
N ALA A 125 -1.56 12.09 21.54
CA ALA A 125 -2.01 13.01 20.50
C ALA A 125 -1.48 14.40 20.86
N PRO A 126 -0.89 15.16 19.91
CA PRO A 126 -0.33 16.46 20.23
C PRO A 126 -1.42 17.27 20.92
N VAL A 127 -1.17 17.61 22.19
CA VAL A 127 -1.97 18.58 22.91
C VAL A 127 -1.93 19.85 22.09
N SER A 128 -2.98 20.07 21.30
CA SER A 128 -3.21 21.36 20.66
C SER A 128 -3.18 22.39 21.77
N PRO A 129 -2.31 23.42 21.68
CA PRO A 129 -2.42 24.58 22.54
C PRO A 129 -3.87 25.08 22.44
N GLU A 130 -4.50 25.15 23.60
CA GLU A 130 -5.89 25.48 23.86
C GLU A 130 -6.45 26.57 22.93
N GLU A 131 -7.64 26.32 22.37
CA GLU A 131 -8.83 27.19 22.48
C GLU A 131 -9.90 26.73 21.47
N SER A 132 -10.82 25.88 21.93
CA SER A 132 -12.18 25.81 21.36
C SER A 132 -13.16 26.16 22.46
N PRO A 133 -13.63 27.41 22.56
CA PRO A 133 -14.85 27.73 23.26
C PRO A 133 -15.99 27.77 22.26
N ALA A 134 -16.68 26.64 22.11
CA ALA A 134 -18.14 26.57 21.96
C ALA A 134 -18.55 25.11 21.79
N GLU A 135 -18.81 24.49 22.93
CA GLU A 135 -19.84 23.47 23.07
C GLU A 135 -21.14 23.86 22.35
N GLU A 136 -21.91 22.82 22.01
CA GLU A 136 -23.37 22.81 22.09
C GLU A 136 -24.17 23.39 20.90
N THR A 137 -24.45 22.52 19.92
CA THR A 137 -25.82 22.09 19.58
C THR A 137 -25.71 20.74 18.85
N ALA A 138 -25.99 19.63 19.53
CA ALA A 138 -27.29 18.95 19.47
C ALA A 138 -27.38 17.97 18.27
N SER A 139 -27.45 16.67 18.60
CA SER A 139 -28.46 15.67 18.12
C SER A 139 -29.07 15.91 16.73
N GLU A 140 -29.18 14.98 15.78
CA GLU A 140 -29.32 13.52 15.75
C GLU A 140 -29.27 13.12 14.24
N PRO A 141 -29.24 11.82 13.88
CA PRO A 141 -28.95 11.31 12.53
C PRO A 141 -30.21 11.27 11.64
N VAL A 142 -30.07 11.48 10.33
CA VAL A 142 -31.06 11.00 9.34
C VAL A 142 -30.37 10.57 8.04
N GLU A 143 -30.45 9.26 7.85
CA GLU A 143 -30.37 8.47 6.61
C GLU A 143 -31.09 9.12 5.42
N GLN A 144 -30.47 9.14 4.23
CA GLN A 144 -31.04 8.76 2.92
C GLN A 144 -29.92 8.55 1.89
#